data_AF-A0A7C2E6E8-F1
#
_entry.id   AF-A0A7C2E6E8-F1
#
_cell.length_a   1.000
_cell.length_b   1.000
_cell.length_c   1.000
_cell.angle_alpha   90.00
_cell.angle_beta   90.00
_cell.angle_gamma   90.00
#
_symmetry.space_group_name_H-M   'P 1'
#
loop_
_entity.id
_entity.type
_entity.pdbx_description
1 polymer ?
#
loop_
_entity_poly.entity_id
_entity_poly.type
_entity_poly.pdbx_seq_one_letter_code
_entity_poly.pdbx_strand_id
1 'polypeptide(L)'
;MTALRWAGMLHGLDHSVELSQHYGGTICDLLVALRAEKSAEAVLQFHKRHPSKHSFLVLNGQDIYGEGLRSATVVDAMRAADRLITFQPLAAEHIPAEFQPKLRTIYQSAERTSCQPRPDPDSFLVSVVGHLRADKDPLRTAFAARRLPKASRIRVMQAGDCEAADLLEQARAEAMANPR
;
A
#
# COMPACT_ATOMS: atom_id res chain seq x y z
N MET A 1 -9.62 2.70 1.40
CA MET A 1 -9.53 1.24 1.61
C MET A 1 -8.88 0.87 2.95
N THR A 2 -7.60 1.18 3.22
CA THR A 2 -6.92 0.75 4.45
C THR A 2 -7.55 1.27 5.75
N ALA A 3 -7.94 2.55 5.80
CA ALA A 3 -8.58 3.17 6.97
C ALA A 3 -9.88 2.47 7.38
N LEU A 4 -10.76 2.20 6.40
CA LEU A 4 -12.03 1.50 6.61
C LEU A 4 -11.82 0.08 7.14
N ARG A 5 -10.81 -0.62 6.59
CA ARG A 5 -10.47 -1.97 7.06
C ARG A 5 -10.03 -1.95 8.54
N TRP A 6 -9.15 -1.02 8.91
CA TRP A 6 -8.68 -0.89 10.29
C TRP A 6 -9.80 -0.48 11.23
N ALA A 7 -10.68 0.45 10.82
CA ALA A 7 -11.86 0.81 11.59
C ALA A 7 -12.75 -0.41 11.86
N GLY A 8 -13.05 -1.21 10.83
CA GLY A 8 -13.83 -2.45 11.01
C GLY A 8 -13.18 -3.45 11.96
N MET A 9 -11.86 -3.64 11.88
CA MET A 9 -11.14 -4.53 12.81
C MET A 9 -11.18 -4.01 14.25
N LEU A 10 -11.00 -2.70 14.46
CA LEU A 10 -11.04 -2.09 15.79
C LEU A 10 -12.47 -2.06 16.37
N HIS A 11 -13.48 -1.80 15.55
CA HIS A 11 -14.89 -1.93 15.95
C HIS A 11 -15.22 -3.37 16.36
N GLY A 12 -14.71 -4.37 15.64
CA GLY A 12 -14.86 -5.78 16.00
C GLY A 12 -14.13 -6.20 17.28
N LEU A 13 -13.28 -5.34 17.84
CA LEU A 13 -12.62 -5.48 19.14
C LEU A 13 -13.24 -4.57 20.21
N ASP A 14 -14.48 -4.10 19.98
CA ASP A 14 -15.26 -3.23 20.88
C ASP A 14 -14.64 -1.84 21.14
N HIS A 15 -13.83 -1.32 20.21
CA HIS A 15 -13.34 0.06 20.26
C HIS A 15 -14.29 1.02 19.55
N SER A 16 -14.42 2.25 20.06
CA SER A 16 -15.03 3.36 19.32
C SER A 16 -14.00 3.97 18.35
N VAL A 17 -14.37 4.11 17.08
CA VAL A 17 -13.46 4.58 16.02
C VAL A 17 -14.09 5.75 15.27
N GLU A 18 -13.34 6.85 15.17
CA GLU A 18 -13.61 7.98 14.29
C GLU A 18 -12.59 7.98 13.14
N LEU A 19 -13.07 8.12 11.91
CA LEU A 19 -12.22 8.29 10.74
C LEU A 19 -12.18 9.76 10.35
N SER A 20 -10.97 10.32 10.27
CA SER A 20 -10.77 11.67 9.78
C SER A 20 -9.60 11.75 8.80
N GLN A 21 -9.71 12.68 7.84
CA GLN A 21 -8.61 13.05 6.94
C GLN A 21 -7.69 14.11 7.55
N HIS A 22 -8.17 14.86 8.53
CA HIS A 22 -7.43 15.94 9.18
C HIS A 22 -7.60 15.87 10.69
N TYR A 23 -6.52 16.09 11.44
CA TYR A 23 -6.61 16.09 12.89
C TYR A 23 -7.24 17.39 13.41
N GLY A 24 -8.47 17.30 13.94
CA GLY A 24 -9.24 18.44 14.45
C GLY A 24 -8.90 18.86 15.88
N GLY A 25 -7.94 18.22 16.54
CA GLY A 25 -7.60 18.49 17.95
C GLY A 25 -8.44 17.69 18.96
N THR A 26 -9.28 16.78 18.50
CA THR A 26 -10.10 15.89 19.35
C THR A 26 -9.20 14.95 20.15
N ILE A 27 -9.43 14.84 21.46
CA ILE A 27 -8.73 13.86 22.29
C ILE A 27 -9.26 12.45 22.02
N CYS A 28 -8.35 11.49 21.93
CA CYS A 28 -8.66 10.07 21.87
C CYS A 28 -7.60 9.27 22.66
N ASP A 29 -7.88 7.98 22.90
CA ASP A 29 -6.94 7.11 23.62
C ASP A 29 -5.77 6.63 22.75
N LEU A 30 -6.00 6.53 21.43
CA LEU A 30 -5.01 6.13 20.46
C LEU A 30 -5.26 6.82 19.11
N LEU A 31 -4.25 7.51 18.59
CA LEU A 31 -4.24 7.97 17.20
C LEU A 31 -3.58 6.92 16.31
N VAL A 32 -4.30 6.41 15.30
CA VAL A 32 -3.71 5.60 14.23
C VAL A 32 -3.56 6.45 12.97
N ALA A 33 -2.34 6.85 12.67
CA ALA A 33 -1.99 7.68 11.53
C ALA A 33 -1.56 6.81 10.33
N LEU A 34 -2.30 6.88 9.22
CA LEU A 34 -2.03 6.09 8.03
C LEU A 34 -1.31 6.90 6.96
N ARG A 35 -0.20 6.36 6.44
CA ARG A 35 0.69 6.98 5.43
C ARG A 35 1.37 8.23 5.97
N ALA A 36 2.64 8.10 6.34
CA ALA A 36 3.37 9.16 7.01
C ALA A 36 3.44 10.46 6.22
N GLU A 37 3.65 10.40 4.90
CA GLU A 37 3.66 11.58 4.04
C GLU A 37 2.41 12.46 4.22
N LYS A 38 1.24 11.84 4.44
CA LYS A 38 -0.04 12.58 4.57
C LYS A 38 -0.49 12.80 6.00
N SER A 39 -0.01 12.01 6.94
CA SER A 39 -0.47 12.05 8.34
C SER A 39 0.56 12.60 9.31
N ALA A 40 1.78 12.95 8.87
CA ALA A 40 2.85 13.42 9.75
C ALA A 40 2.42 14.61 10.63
N GLU A 41 1.77 15.62 10.04
CA GLU A 41 1.29 16.79 10.78
C GLU A 41 0.27 16.42 11.85
N ALA A 42 -0.61 15.46 11.59
CA ALA A 42 -1.57 14.97 12.58
C ALA A 42 -0.87 14.34 13.79
N VAL A 43 0.18 13.54 13.57
CA VAL A 43 0.97 12.93 14.64
C VAL A 43 1.68 13.99 15.48
N LEU A 44 2.35 14.94 14.83
CA LEU A 44 3.08 16.02 15.51
C LEU A 44 2.13 16.87 16.37
N GLN A 45 0.99 17.24 15.80
CA GLN A 45 -0.03 18.01 16.49
C GLN A 45 -0.68 17.26 17.66
N PHE A 46 -0.95 15.96 17.50
CA PHE A 46 -1.50 15.11 18.54
C PHE A 46 -0.52 14.97 19.70
N HIS A 47 0.74 14.65 19.41
CA HIS A 47 1.80 14.52 20.42
C HIS A 47 2.00 15.82 21.21
N LYS A 48 1.99 16.97 20.54
CA LYS A 48 2.12 18.28 21.19
C LYS A 48 0.94 18.61 22.12
N ARG A 49 -0.30 18.28 21.71
CA ARG A 49 -1.52 18.60 22.47
C ARG A 49 -1.81 17.61 23.59
N HIS A 50 -1.44 16.35 23.39
CA HIS A 50 -1.77 15.25 24.29
C HIS A 50 -0.53 14.37 24.56
N PRO A 51 0.49 14.89 25.26
CA PRO A 51 1.78 14.20 25.43
C PRO A 51 1.70 12.89 26.24
N SER A 52 0.60 12.66 26.97
CA SER A 52 0.34 11.41 27.70
C SER A 52 -0.46 10.38 26.90
N LYS A 53 -0.88 10.69 25.67
CA LYS A 53 -1.65 9.80 24.80
C LYS A 53 -0.76 9.19 23.72
N HIS A 54 -1.16 8.03 23.21
CA HIS A 54 -0.34 7.26 22.28
C HIS A 54 -0.74 7.42 20.82
N SER A 55 0.22 7.30 19.92
CA SER A 55 0.03 7.32 18.49
C SER A 55 0.84 6.24 17.76
N PHE A 56 0.22 5.59 16.78
CA PHE A 56 0.86 4.67 15.85
C PHE A 56 0.94 5.31 14.48
N LEU A 57 2.12 5.26 13.86
CA LEU A 57 2.33 5.75 12.50
C LEU A 57 2.58 4.56 11.55
N VAL A 58 1.68 4.38 10.60
CA VAL A 58 1.76 3.32 9.60
C VAL A 58 2.50 3.83 8.36
N LEU A 59 3.65 3.20 8.07
CA LEU A 59 4.50 3.47 6.92
C LEU A 59 4.13 2.53 5.76
N ASN A 60 3.72 3.09 4.63
CA ASN A 60 3.41 2.31 3.43
C ASN A 60 4.61 2.24 2.47
N GLY A 61 4.43 1.54 1.35
CA GLY A 61 5.51 1.39 0.36
C GLY A 61 5.99 2.72 -0.24
N GLN A 62 5.12 3.72 -0.42
CA GLN A 62 5.53 5.04 -0.92
C GLN A 62 6.30 5.83 0.15
N ASP A 63 5.95 5.69 1.43
CA ASP A 63 6.68 6.31 2.52
C ASP A 63 8.11 5.76 2.60
N ILE A 64 8.26 4.44 2.44
CA ILE A 64 9.53 3.71 2.63
C ILE A 64 10.44 3.76 1.39
N TYR A 65 9.89 3.51 0.21
CA TYR A 65 10.66 3.34 -1.04
C TYR A 65 10.62 4.57 -1.95
N GLY A 66 9.71 5.50 -1.68
CA GLY A 66 9.63 6.77 -2.38
C GLY A 66 10.41 7.86 -1.64
N GLU A 67 9.79 9.03 -1.55
CA GLU A 67 10.42 10.23 -1.00
C GLU A 67 10.08 10.48 0.49
N GLY A 68 9.22 9.65 1.09
CA GLY A 68 8.70 9.88 2.43
C GLY A 68 9.78 10.04 3.49
N LEU A 69 10.76 9.13 3.53
CA LEU A 69 11.87 9.19 4.49
C LEU A 69 12.84 10.36 4.28
N ARG A 70 12.77 11.08 3.14
CA ARG A 70 13.55 12.30 2.90
C ARG A 70 12.89 13.55 3.49
N SER A 71 11.61 13.47 3.85
CA SER A 71 10.89 14.58 4.47
C SER A 71 11.23 14.70 5.96
N ALA A 72 11.77 15.86 6.35
CA ALA A 72 12.04 16.16 7.76
C ALA A 72 10.77 16.02 8.62
N THR A 73 9.62 16.47 8.11
CA THR A 73 8.32 16.36 8.80
C THR A 73 7.92 14.90 9.03
N VAL A 74 8.17 14.02 8.07
CA VAL A 74 7.93 12.58 8.23
C VAL A 74 8.85 11.99 9.30
N VAL A 75 10.13 12.33 9.27
CA VAL A 75 11.11 11.85 10.26
C VAL A 75 10.76 12.35 11.66
N ASP A 76 10.32 13.59 11.81
CA ASP A 76 9.89 14.14 13.11
C ASP A 76 8.61 13.47 13.61
N ALA A 77 7.65 13.20 12.72
CA ALA A 77 6.46 12.43 13.07
C ALA A 77 6.83 10.99 13.46
N MET A 78 7.81 10.40 12.79
CA MET A 78 8.35 9.09 13.18
C MET A 78 8.98 9.14 14.56
N ARG A 79 9.66 10.22 14.96
CA ARG A 79 10.18 10.40 16.34
C ARG A 79 9.05 10.54 17.36
N ALA A 80 8.04 11.34 17.07
CA ALA A 80 6.91 11.60 17.95
C ALA A 80 6.00 10.37 18.19
N ALA A 81 5.86 9.49 17.19
CA ALA A 81 5.01 8.31 17.30
C ALA A 81 5.55 7.25 18.28
N ASP A 82 4.67 6.61 19.04
CA ASP A 82 5.03 5.54 20.00
C ASP A 82 5.39 4.23 19.31
N ARG A 83 4.76 3.95 18.17
CA ARG A 83 5.05 2.78 17.32
C ARG A 83 5.03 3.15 15.86
N LEU A 84 5.94 2.54 15.11
CA LEU A 84 5.93 2.56 13.66
C LEU A 84 5.47 1.21 13.14
N ILE A 85 4.55 1.20 12.19
CA ILE A 85 3.96 -0.02 11.66
C ILE A 85 4.28 -0.14 10.17
N THR A 86 4.78 -1.30 9.76
CA THR A 86 5.01 -1.66 8.35
C THR A 86 4.20 -2.89 8.00
N PHE A 87 3.98 -3.14 6.71
CA PHE A 87 3.22 -4.30 6.23
C PHE A 87 4.08 -5.43 5.67
N GLN A 88 5.40 -5.27 5.71
CA GLN A 88 6.36 -6.27 5.27
C GLN A 88 7.67 -6.10 6.05
N PRO A 89 8.41 -7.19 6.32
CA PRO A 89 9.56 -7.18 7.23
C PRO A 89 10.82 -6.53 6.65
N LEU A 90 11.04 -6.62 5.32
CA LEU A 90 12.18 -5.99 4.63
C LEU A 90 12.11 -4.46 4.65
N ALA A 91 11.00 -3.87 5.09
CA ALA A 91 10.89 -2.44 5.38
C ALA A 91 11.97 -2.01 6.35
N ALA A 92 12.26 -2.86 7.34
CA ALA A 92 13.21 -2.57 8.40
C ALA A 92 14.60 -2.20 7.86
N GLU A 93 15.01 -2.76 6.72
CA GLU A 93 16.31 -2.45 6.09
C GLU A 93 16.43 -1.00 5.62
N HIS A 94 15.30 -0.34 5.38
CA HIS A 94 15.23 1.04 4.90
C HIS A 94 14.93 2.03 6.03
N ILE A 95 14.53 1.54 7.21
CA ILE A 95 14.19 2.39 8.35
C ILE A 95 15.46 2.70 9.16
N PRO A 96 15.74 3.99 9.46
CA PRO A 96 16.89 4.37 10.29
C PRO A 96 16.95 3.62 11.62
N ALA A 97 18.17 3.27 12.05
CA ALA A 97 18.43 2.47 13.25
C ALA A 97 17.77 3.03 14.51
N GLU A 98 17.65 4.36 14.63
CA GLU A 98 17.00 5.05 15.76
C GLU A 98 15.53 4.62 15.96
N PHE A 99 14.86 4.15 14.90
CA PHE A 99 13.44 3.80 14.93
C PHE A 99 13.17 2.30 15.11
N GLN A 100 14.19 1.45 14.97
CA GLN A 100 14.06 -0.01 15.05
C GLN A 100 13.38 -0.50 16.33
N PRO A 101 13.67 0.05 17.54
CA PRO A 101 13.05 -0.43 18.79
C PRO A 101 11.52 -0.37 18.81
N LYS A 102 10.94 0.60 18.07
CA LYS A 102 9.49 0.83 18.02
C LYS A 102 8.83 0.39 16.70
N LEU A 103 9.60 -0.18 15.78
CA LEU A 103 9.12 -0.70 14.51
C LEU A 103 8.42 -2.05 14.72
N ARG A 104 7.23 -2.22 14.13
CA ARG A 104 6.46 -3.48 14.17
C ARG A 104 5.94 -3.80 12.77
N THR A 105 6.17 -5.02 12.32
CA THR A 105 5.57 -5.51 11.08
C THR A 105 4.23 -6.17 11.38
N ILE A 106 3.15 -5.71 10.74
CA ILE A 106 1.82 -6.33 10.80
C ILE A 106 1.45 -6.82 9.40
N TYR A 107 1.42 -8.13 9.21
CA TYR A 107 1.01 -8.75 7.95
C TYR A 107 -0.49 -8.49 7.70
N GLN A 108 -0.81 -7.98 6.52
CA GLN A 108 -2.19 -7.80 6.10
C GLN A 108 -2.73 -9.12 5.55
N SER A 109 -3.70 -9.73 6.23
CA SER A 109 -4.41 -10.90 5.73
C SER A 109 -5.32 -10.53 4.54
N ALA A 110 -5.82 -11.54 3.84
CA ALA A 110 -6.92 -11.41 2.88
C ALA A 110 -7.98 -12.45 3.21
N GLU A 111 -9.24 -12.14 2.94
CA GLU A 111 -10.31 -13.12 3.03
C GLU A 111 -10.08 -14.23 2.00
N ARG A 112 -10.38 -15.47 2.40
CA ARG A 112 -10.32 -16.60 1.47
C ARG A 112 -11.45 -16.44 0.45
N THR A 113 -11.09 -16.51 -0.82
CA THR A 113 -12.07 -16.64 -1.89
C THR A 113 -12.70 -18.03 -1.84
N SER A 114 -14.02 -18.10 -1.88
CA SER A 114 -14.79 -19.36 -1.90
C SER A 114 -14.94 -19.95 -3.30
N CYS A 115 -14.50 -19.23 -4.34
CA CYS A 115 -14.63 -19.65 -5.72
C CYS A 115 -13.56 -20.69 -6.07
N GLN A 116 -13.98 -21.82 -6.62
CA GLN A 116 -13.04 -22.76 -7.23
C GLN A 116 -12.59 -22.23 -8.59
N PRO A 117 -11.28 -22.16 -8.87
CA PRO A 117 -10.79 -21.75 -10.16
C PRO A 117 -11.26 -22.75 -11.23
N ARG A 118 -11.85 -22.25 -12.31
CA ARG A 118 -12.08 -23.03 -13.52
C ARG A 118 -10.96 -22.70 -14.50
N PRO A 119 -9.95 -23.57 -14.66
CA PRO A 119 -8.90 -23.34 -15.62
C PRO A 119 -9.48 -23.36 -17.04
N ASP A 120 -9.01 -22.44 -17.88
CA ASP A 120 -9.25 -22.49 -19.32
C ASP A 120 -8.42 -23.65 -19.91
N PRO A 121 -9.03 -24.64 -20.58
CA PRO A 121 -8.29 -25.76 -21.16
C PRO A 121 -7.31 -25.32 -22.27
N ASP A 122 -7.60 -24.21 -22.94
CA ASP A 122 -6.88 -23.75 -24.12
C ASP A 122 -5.80 -22.71 -23.80
N SER A 123 -5.80 -22.15 -22.60
CA SER A 123 -4.85 -21.11 -22.19
C SER A 123 -4.35 -21.23 -20.75
N PHE A 124 -3.15 -20.71 -20.52
CA PHE A 124 -2.62 -20.47 -19.17
C PHE A 124 -2.72 -18.97 -18.86
N LEU A 125 -3.71 -18.59 -18.04
CA LEU A 125 -3.96 -17.19 -17.72
C LEU A 125 -2.99 -16.66 -16.67
N VAL A 126 -2.18 -15.67 -17.04
CA VAL A 126 -1.37 -14.86 -16.14
C VAL A 126 -2.14 -13.58 -15.84
N SER A 127 -2.61 -13.45 -14.60
CA SER A 127 -3.31 -12.24 -14.15
C SER A 127 -2.34 -11.26 -13.51
N VAL A 128 -2.27 -10.06 -14.06
CA VAL A 128 -1.54 -8.92 -13.47
C VAL A 128 -2.56 -7.99 -12.85
N VAL A 129 -2.64 -8.00 -11.52
CA VAL A 129 -3.67 -7.25 -10.78
C VAL A 129 -3.06 -6.01 -10.14
N GLY A 130 -3.49 -4.86 -10.61
CA GLY A 130 -3.09 -3.56 -10.08
C GLY A 130 -3.32 -2.43 -11.08
N HIS A 131 -3.64 -1.25 -10.56
CA HIS A 131 -3.67 -0.03 -11.39
C HIS A 131 -2.36 0.17 -12.14
N LEU A 132 -2.45 0.62 -13.39
CA LEU A 132 -1.32 0.91 -14.24
C LEU A 132 -0.69 2.22 -13.78
N ARG A 133 0.51 2.14 -13.23
CA ARG A 133 1.28 3.27 -12.74
C ARG A 133 2.75 3.02 -12.99
N ALA A 134 3.52 4.07 -13.28
CA ALA A 134 4.94 3.95 -13.60
C ALA A 134 5.75 3.20 -12.52
N ASP A 135 5.43 3.42 -11.23
CA ASP A 135 6.07 2.74 -10.08
C ASP A 135 5.90 1.21 -10.09
N LYS A 136 4.93 0.70 -10.86
CA LYS A 136 4.63 -0.73 -10.98
C LYS A 136 5.12 -1.37 -12.27
N ASP A 137 5.68 -0.58 -13.20
CA ASP A 137 6.14 -1.05 -14.51
C ASP A 137 5.12 -2.01 -15.19
N PRO A 138 3.87 -1.56 -15.43
CA PRO A 138 2.75 -2.46 -15.68
C PRO A 138 2.81 -3.18 -17.01
N LEU A 139 3.58 -2.66 -17.98
CA LEU A 139 3.76 -3.29 -19.29
C LEU A 139 4.85 -4.37 -19.30
N ARG A 140 5.66 -4.47 -18.24
CA ARG A 140 6.79 -5.40 -18.18
C ARG A 140 6.39 -6.85 -18.45
N THR A 141 5.27 -7.29 -17.89
CA THR A 141 4.76 -8.65 -18.08
C THR A 141 4.35 -8.90 -19.53
N ALA A 142 3.65 -7.95 -20.15
CA ALA A 142 3.25 -8.05 -21.56
C ALA A 142 4.47 -8.08 -22.49
N PHE A 143 5.44 -7.18 -22.26
CA PHE A 143 6.69 -7.15 -23.02
C PHE A 143 7.50 -8.44 -22.87
N ALA A 144 7.55 -9.02 -21.67
CA ALA A 144 8.20 -10.30 -21.45
C ALA A 144 7.47 -11.44 -22.19
N ALA A 145 6.13 -11.42 -22.24
CA ALA A 145 5.33 -12.43 -22.93
C ALA A 145 5.61 -12.52 -24.44
N ARG A 146 6.07 -11.42 -25.07
CA ARG A 146 6.50 -11.43 -26.49
C ARG A 146 7.64 -12.40 -26.77
N ARG A 147 8.47 -12.69 -25.77
CA ARG A 147 9.62 -13.60 -25.91
C ARG A 147 9.22 -15.07 -25.89
N LEU A 148 7.96 -15.39 -25.62
CA LEU A 148 7.47 -16.75 -25.59
C LEU A 148 7.36 -17.33 -27.01
N PRO A 149 7.58 -18.65 -27.18
CA PRO A 149 7.42 -19.29 -28.48
C PRO A 149 5.99 -19.17 -28.99
N LYS A 150 5.80 -19.27 -30.32
CA LYS A 150 4.46 -19.23 -30.96
C LYS A 150 3.51 -20.32 -30.45
N ALA A 151 4.03 -21.45 -29.99
CA ALA A 151 3.25 -22.53 -29.39
C ALA A 151 2.81 -22.27 -27.93
N SER A 152 3.28 -21.19 -27.29
CA SER A 152 2.88 -20.86 -25.93
C SER A 152 1.38 -20.59 -25.86
N ARG A 153 0.76 -21.09 -24.79
CA ARG A 153 -0.66 -20.91 -24.46
C ARG A 153 -0.88 -19.83 -23.39
N ILE A 154 0.18 -19.11 -22.99
CA ILE A 154 0.05 -18.05 -21.99
C ILE A 154 -0.82 -16.93 -22.53
N ARG A 155 -1.74 -16.46 -21.69
CA ARG A 155 -2.49 -15.21 -21.90
C ARG A 155 -2.25 -14.24 -20.76
N VAL A 156 -1.94 -12.99 -21.05
CA VAL A 156 -1.73 -11.97 -20.01
C VAL A 156 -2.98 -11.10 -19.88
N MET A 157 -3.58 -11.07 -18.69
CA MET A 157 -4.72 -10.20 -18.39
C MET A 157 -4.32 -9.16 -17.35
N GLN A 158 -4.35 -7.90 -17.75
CA GLN A 158 -4.17 -6.76 -16.85
C GLN A 158 -5.54 -6.37 -16.26
N ALA A 159 -5.63 -6.39 -14.93
CA ALA A 159 -6.82 -5.93 -14.20
C ALA A 159 -6.45 -4.74 -13.31
N GLY A 160 -6.94 -3.55 -13.67
CA GLY A 160 -6.73 -2.32 -12.91
C GLY A 160 -7.02 -1.09 -13.76
N ASP A 161 -7.29 0.01 -13.08
CA ASP A 161 -7.49 1.32 -13.71
C ASP A 161 -6.16 1.98 -14.14
N CYS A 162 -6.22 2.98 -15.01
CA CYS A 162 -5.06 3.74 -15.48
C CYS A 162 -5.41 5.23 -15.57
N GLU A 163 -4.80 6.04 -14.71
CA GLU A 163 -5.01 7.51 -14.71
C GLU A 163 -4.17 8.22 -15.78
N ALA A 164 -3.01 7.66 -16.14
CA ALA A 164 -2.09 8.24 -17.11
C ALA A 164 -2.51 7.87 -18.54
N ALA A 165 -2.89 8.89 -19.33
CA ALA A 165 -3.45 8.69 -20.67
C ALA A 165 -2.45 8.06 -21.65
N ASP A 166 -1.18 8.46 -21.58
CA ASP A 166 -0.07 7.93 -22.36
C ASP A 166 0.18 6.45 -22.05
N LEU A 167 0.17 6.07 -20.78
CA LEU A 167 0.34 4.70 -20.35
C LEU A 167 -0.84 3.81 -20.76
N LEU A 168 -2.06 4.36 -20.73
CA LEU A 168 -3.25 3.67 -21.20
C LEU A 168 -3.20 3.42 -22.72
N GLU A 169 -2.75 4.41 -23.49
CA GLU A 169 -2.54 4.27 -24.94
C GLU A 169 -1.50 3.17 -25.24
N GLN A 170 -0.37 3.19 -24.55
CA GLN A 170 0.66 2.16 -24.68
C GLN A 170 0.13 0.77 -24.33
N ALA A 171 -0.65 0.64 -23.25
CA ALA A 171 -1.26 -0.63 -22.85
C ALA A 171 -2.24 -1.16 -23.90
N ARG A 172 -3.05 -0.28 -24.50
CA ARG A 172 -4.00 -0.65 -25.57
C ARG A 172 -3.26 -1.06 -26.84
N ALA A 173 -2.25 -0.30 -27.25
CA ALA A 173 -1.42 -0.65 -28.40
C ALA A 173 -0.71 -2.00 -28.18
N GLU A 174 -0.19 -2.25 -26.98
CA GLU A 174 0.42 -3.52 -26.62
C GLU A 174 -0.58 -4.67 -26.70
N ALA A 175 -1.79 -4.51 -26.14
CA ALA A 175 -2.84 -5.52 -26.20
C ALA A 175 -3.31 -5.84 -27.63
N MET A 176 -3.23 -4.88 -28.55
CA MET A 176 -3.56 -5.10 -29.97
C MET A 176 -2.43 -5.81 -30.73
N ALA A 177 -1.17 -5.49 -30.43
CA ALA A 177 -0.02 -5.99 -31.17
C ALA A 177 0.53 -7.32 -30.62
N ASN A 178 0.33 -7.60 -29.34
CA ASN A 178 0.83 -8.80 -28.67
C ASN A 178 -0.21 -9.93 -28.77
N PRO A 179 0.13 -11.10 -29.33
CA PRO A 179 -0.81 -12.22 -29.44
C PRO A 179 -1.05 -12.98 -28.11
N ARG A 180 -0.53 -12.47 -26.98
CA ARG A 180 -0.55 -13.10 -25.65
C ARG A 180 -1.31 -12.23 -24.65
#